data_AF-A0A0A8WQD9-F1
#
_entry.id   AF-A0A0A8WQD9-F1
#
_cell.length_a   1.000
_cell.length_b   1.000
_cell.length_c   1.000
_cell.angle_alpha   90.00
_cell.angle_beta   90.00
_cell.angle_gamma   90.00
#
_symmetry.space_group_name_H-M   'P 1'
#
loop_
_entity.id
_entity.type
_entity.pdbx_description
1 polymer ?
#
loop_
_entity_poly.entity_id
_entity_poly.type
_entity_poly.pdbx_seq_one_letter_code
_entity_poly.pdbx_strand_id
1 'polypeptide(L)'
;MSDNKRDAGGKKESGKQSWQDRKLKKVVRDDIDVISRKTLDQSDFITMLNTHDNVLYQFRMKMGRNSNITFEKAQEFIERSQKIREDINLLNAEMCELMDWDYTPPRGFTNPMAKSADGEKKGSKKTPKDLSAAKAIEGSVIESQ
;
A
#
# COMPACT_ATOMS: atom_id res chain seq x y z
N MET A 1 -12.58 -0.25 65.49
CA MET A 1 -12.94 1.08 64.98
C MET A 1 -11.65 1.89 64.84
N SER A 2 -11.60 2.77 63.84
CA SER A 2 -10.51 3.70 63.46
C SER A 2 -9.67 3.31 62.22
N ASP A 3 -10.37 3.31 61.08
CA ASP A 3 -10.14 4.15 59.88
C ASP A 3 -8.72 4.33 59.28
N ASN A 4 -8.45 3.48 58.29
CA ASN A 4 -8.18 3.83 56.88
C ASN A 4 -7.70 5.26 56.54
N LYS A 5 -6.43 5.40 56.13
CA LYS A 5 -6.01 6.46 55.19
C LYS A 5 -5.03 5.89 54.16
N ARG A 6 -5.57 5.50 53.01
CA ARG A 6 -4.83 5.20 51.78
C ARG A 6 -4.48 6.52 51.12
N ASP A 7 -3.22 6.92 51.15
CA ASP A 7 -2.73 8.02 50.32
C ASP A 7 -2.56 7.54 48.87
N ALA A 8 -3.60 7.75 48.07
CA ALA A 8 -3.56 7.66 46.62
C ALA A 8 -2.88 8.91 46.05
N GLY A 9 -1.55 8.97 46.16
CA GLY A 9 -0.70 9.97 45.52
C GLY A 9 -0.37 9.59 44.08
N GLY A 10 -1.36 9.59 43.19
CA GLY A 10 -1.15 9.37 41.75
C GLY A 10 -0.42 10.55 41.10
N LYS A 11 0.92 10.58 41.21
CA LYS A 11 1.77 11.44 40.37
C LYS A 11 1.54 11.04 38.92
N LYS A 12 0.81 11.88 38.17
CA LYS A 12 0.84 11.83 36.69
C LYS A 12 2.28 12.07 36.27
N GLU A 13 2.92 11.08 35.66
CA GLU A 13 4.27 11.20 35.09
C GLU A 13 4.25 12.23 33.95
N SER A 14 4.41 13.49 34.31
CA SER A 14 4.68 14.59 33.38
C SER A 14 6.15 14.49 32.96
N GLY A 15 6.40 13.75 31.90
CA GLY A 15 7.72 13.71 31.28
C GLY A 15 7.56 13.13 29.89
N LYS A 16 8.12 13.78 28.87
CA LYS A 16 8.24 13.20 27.54
C LYS A 16 8.99 11.88 27.67
N GLN A 17 8.24 10.78 27.76
CA GLN A 17 8.80 9.45 27.91
C GLN A 17 9.80 9.25 26.77
N SER A 18 11.06 9.02 27.10
CA SER A 18 12.11 8.95 26.11
C SER A 18 11.80 7.81 25.14
N TRP A 19 12.23 7.93 23.89
CA TRP A 19 12.04 6.88 22.89
C TRP A 19 12.62 5.53 23.37
N GLN A 20 13.68 5.58 24.17
CA GLN A 20 14.33 4.43 24.79
C GLN A 20 13.42 3.77 25.84
N ASP A 21 12.79 4.54 26.73
CA ASP A 21 11.86 4.01 27.75
C ASP A 21 10.63 3.36 27.13
N ARG A 22 10.16 3.87 25.99
CA ARG A 22 9.06 3.24 25.23
C ARG A 22 9.47 1.92 24.61
N LYS A 23 10.74 1.75 24.23
CA LYS A 23 11.27 0.48 23.72
C LYS A 23 11.45 -0.53 24.85
N LEU A 24 12.01 -0.12 25.99
CA LEU A 24 12.13 -0.96 27.18
C LEU A 24 10.76 -1.47 27.67
N LYS A 25 9.74 -0.61 27.77
CA LYS A 25 8.38 -1.04 28.13
C LYS A 25 7.74 -2.03 27.13
N LYS A 26 8.20 -2.05 25.87
CA LYS A 26 7.74 -3.01 24.86
C LYS A 26 8.51 -4.32 24.88
N VAL A 27 9.77 -4.32 25.35
CA VAL A 27 10.57 -5.54 25.55
C VAL A 27 10.11 -6.31 26.79
N VAL A 28 9.59 -5.62 27.80
CA VAL A 28 9.04 -6.23 29.03
C VAL A 28 7.67 -6.88 28.79
N ARG A 29 7.10 -6.75 27.59
CA ARG A 29 5.79 -7.30 27.21
C ARG A 29 5.98 -8.66 26.55
N ASP A 30 5.57 -9.74 27.22
CA ASP A 30 5.64 -11.13 26.72
C ASP A 30 4.77 -11.38 25.47
N ASP A 31 3.88 -10.44 25.12
CA ASP A 31 2.98 -10.49 23.96
C ASP A 31 3.56 -9.83 22.69
N ILE A 32 4.73 -9.19 22.76
CA ILE A 32 5.30 -8.43 21.63
C ILE A 32 6.78 -8.76 21.44
N ASP A 33 7.10 -9.57 20.44
CA ASP A 33 8.46 -9.64 19.92
C ASP A 33 8.78 -8.36 19.14
N VAL A 34 9.56 -7.47 19.75
CA VAL A 34 9.97 -6.21 19.12
C VAL A 34 11.11 -6.50 18.14
N ILE A 35 10.77 -6.73 16.87
CA ILE A 35 11.76 -6.71 15.79
C ILE A 35 12.28 -5.28 15.65
N SER A 36 13.52 -5.04 16.08
CA SER A 36 14.13 -3.71 16.18
C SER A 36 14.73 -3.19 14.86
N ARG A 37 14.46 -3.82 13.72
CA ARG A 37 14.90 -3.35 12.41
C ARG A 37 13.90 -2.38 11.82
N LYS A 38 13.95 -1.13 12.27
CA LYS A 38 13.20 -0.06 11.61
C LYS A 38 14.11 0.55 10.53
N THR A 39 13.63 0.58 9.29
CA THR A 39 14.00 1.53 8.22
C THR A 39 15.24 1.28 7.31
N LEU A 40 16.16 0.36 7.58
CA LEU A 40 17.21 0.03 6.59
C LEU A 40 16.61 -0.68 5.36
N ASP A 41 15.69 -1.62 5.59
CA ASP A 41 15.10 -2.44 4.54
C ASP A 41 14.33 -1.59 3.51
N GLN A 42 13.77 -0.46 3.92
CA GLN A 42 12.97 0.39 3.03
C GLN A 42 13.82 1.16 2.01
N SER A 43 14.95 1.75 2.43
CA SER A 43 15.83 2.50 1.51
C SER A 43 16.50 1.57 0.50
N ASP A 44 16.88 0.39 0.95
CA ASP A 44 17.53 -0.61 0.10
C ASP A 44 16.54 -1.14 -0.93
N PHE A 45 15.30 -1.40 -0.53
CA PHE A 45 14.25 -1.85 -1.43
C PHE A 45 13.93 -0.80 -2.51
N ILE A 46 13.80 0.47 -2.13
CA ILE A 46 13.59 1.57 -3.10
C ILE A 46 14.77 1.68 -4.08
N THR A 47 16.00 1.60 -3.56
CA THR A 47 17.22 1.69 -4.38
C THR A 47 17.31 0.52 -5.37
N MET A 48 16.96 -0.69 -4.93
CA MET A 48 16.91 -1.88 -5.79
C MET A 48 15.86 -1.73 -6.90
N LEU A 49 14.65 -1.26 -6.59
CA LEU A 49 13.60 -1.03 -7.59
C LEU A 49 14.02 0.01 -8.64
N ASN A 50 14.60 1.13 -8.21
CA ASN A 50 15.08 2.17 -9.12
C ASN A 50 16.22 1.67 -10.02
N THR A 51 17.14 0.88 -9.46
CA THR A 51 18.24 0.27 -10.22
C THR A 51 17.71 -0.71 -11.25
N HIS A 52 16.74 -1.56 -10.86
CA HIS A 52 16.10 -2.54 -11.75
C HIS A 52 15.40 -1.86 -12.94
N ASP A 53 14.66 -0.79 -12.69
CA ASP A 53 13.99 -0.02 -13.76
C ASP A 53 15.00 0.57 -14.76
N ASN A 54 16.07 1.19 -14.27
CA ASN A 54 17.13 1.72 -15.12
C ASN A 54 17.83 0.61 -15.93
N VAL A 55 18.16 -0.52 -15.31
CA VAL A 55 18.80 -1.65 -16.01
C VAL A 55 17.87 -2.22 -17.08
N LEU A 56 16.57 -2.37 -16.81
CA LEU A 56 15.59 -2.81 -17.80
C LEU A 56 15.44 -1.84 -18.96
N TYR A 57 15.41 -0.54 -18.68
CA TYR A 57 15.39 0.48 -19.72
C TYR A 57 16.62 0.37 -20.63
N GLN A 58 17.81 0.31 -20.05
CA GLN A 58 19.06 0.15 -20.80
C GLN A 58 19.10 -1.16 -21.58
N PHE A 59 18.60 -2.24 -20.98
CA PHE A 59 18.49 -3.55 -21.62
C PHE A 59 17.59 -3.49 -22.85
N ARG A 60 16.41 -2.87 -22.75
CA ARG A 60 15.49 -2.66 -23.90
C ARG A 60 16.13 -1.82 -25.00
N MET A 61 16.88 -0.77 -24.67
CA MET A 61 17.55 0.07 -25.67
C MET A 61 18.69 -0.65 -26.40
N LYS A 62 19.39 -1.55 -25.71
CA LYS A 62 20.49 -2.35 -26.27
C LYS A 62 20.03 -3.63 -26.97
N MET A 63 18.79 -4.05 -26.75
CA MET A 63 18.20 -5.21 -27.43
C MET A 63 18.23 -5.02 -28.95
N GLY A 64 18.64 -6.05 -29.68
CA GLY A 64 18.80 -6.00 -31.14
C GLY A 64 20.02 -5.22 -31.66
N ARG A 65 20.71 -4.46 -30.80
CA ARG A 65 21.99 -3.78 -31.12
C ARG A 65 23.21 -4.54 -30.61
N ASN A 66 23.06 -5.30 -29.53
CA ASN A 66 24.11 -6.13 -28.95
C ASN A 66 23.88 -7.60 -29.30
N SER A 67 24.84 -8.23 -29.97
CA SER A 67 24.79 -9.64 -30.38
C SER A 67 24.70 -10.63 -29.21
N ASN A 68 25.10 -10.21 -28.01
CA ASN A 68 25.06 -11.05 -26.82
C ASN A 68 23.65 -11.14 -26.20
N ILE A 69 22.73 -10.26 -26.60
CA ILE A 69 21.35 -10.25 -26.12
C ILE A 69 20.51 -11.06 -27.09
N THR A 70 20.35 -12.35 -26.81
CA THR A 70 19.40 -13.18 -27.56
C THR A 70 17.96 -12.83 -27.19
N PHE A 71 17.04 -13.02 -28.14
CA PHE A 71 15.62 -12.77 -27.92
C PHE A 71 15.07 -13.61 -26.76
N GLU A 72 15.43 -14.89 -26.70
CA GLU A 72 15.01 -15.81 -25.64
C GLU A 72 15.44 -15.33 -24.25
N LYS A 73 16.69 -14.88 -24.09
CA LYS A 73 17.17 -14.35 -22.81
C LYS A 73 16.52 -13.03 -22.45
N ALA A 74 16.23 -12.20 -23.43
CA ALA A 74 15.49 -10.96 -23.19
C ALA A 74 14.07 -11.22 -22.72
N GLN A 75 13.37 -12.17 -23.35
CA GLN A 75 12.04 -12.60 -22.93
C GLN A 75 12.07 -13.15 -21.49
N GLU A 76 13.02 -14.04 -21.17
CA GLU A 76 13.19 -14.61 -19.83
C GLU A 76 13.32 -13.51 -18.76
N PHE A 77 14.15 -12.50 -18.99
CA PHE A 77 14.33 -11.41 -18.03
C PHE A 77 13.12 -10.50 -17.88
N ILE A 78 12.39 -10.24 -18.98
CA ILE A 78 11.18 -9.42 -18.95
C ILE A 78 10.07 -10.15 -18.17
N GLU A 79 9.88 -11.44 -18.43
CA GLU A 79 8.90 -12.27 -17.74
C GLU A 79 9.22 -12.39 -16.24
N ARG A 80 10.50 -12.65 -15.89
CA ARG A 80 10.94 -12.67 -14.49
C ARG A 80 10.69 -11.33 -13.79
N SER A 81 10.98 -10.22 -14.47
CA SER A 81 10.71 -8.88 -13.93
C SER A 81 9.21 -8.64 -13.70
N GLN A 82 8.36 -9.12 -14.60
CA GLN A 82 6.92 -9.04 -14.41
C GLN A 82 6.45 -9.88 -13.23
N LYS A 83 6.91 -11.13 -13.13
CA LYS A 83 6.60 -12.02 -12.01
C LYS A 83 7.00 -11.42 -10.67
N ILE A 84 8.20 -10.84 -10.55
CA ILE A 84 8.64 -10.17 -9.31
C ILE A 84 7.67 -9.05 -8.91
N ARG A 85 7.18 -8.26 -9.87
CA ARG A 85 6.21 -7.20 -9.59
C ARG A 85 4.87 -7.75 -9.11
N GLU A 86 4.42 -8.86 -9.69
CA GLU A 86 3.20 -9.57 -9.26
C GLU A 86 3.37 -10.19 -7.87
N ASP A 87 4.52 -10.80 -7.58
CA ASP A 87 4.85 -11.36 -6.26
C ASP A 87 4.89 -10.27 -5.18
N ILE A 88 5.45 -9.09 -5.48
CA ILE A 88 5.42 -7.93 -4.56
C ILE A 88 3.99 -7.46 -4.33
N ASN A 89 3.16 -7.42 -5.37
CA ASN A 89 1.75 -7.02 -5.27
C ASN A 89 0.94 -8.01 -4.41
N LEU A 90 1.20 -9.32 -4.55
CA LEU A 90 0.61 -10.35 -3.71
C LEU A 90 1.05 -10.20 -2.25
N LEU A 91 2.36 -10.07 -2.00
CA LEU A 91 2.89 -9.88 -0.65
C LEU A 91 2.26 -8.66 0.04
N ASN A 92 2.09 -7.55 -0.69
CA ASN A 92 1.43 -6.37 -0.16
C ASN A 92 -0.03 -6.65 0.22
N ALA A 93 -0.76 -7.38 -0.62
CA ALA A 93 -2.14 -7.76 -0.35
C ALA A 93 -2.26 -8.66 0.88
N GLU A 94 -1.39 -9.67 1.01
CA GLU A 94 -1.32 -10.57 2.17
C GLU A 94 -1.00 -9.81 3.46
N MET A 95 -0.02 -8.90 3.41
CA MET A 95 0.32 -8.05 4.57
C MET A 95 -0.87 -7.17 4.98
N CYS A 96 -1.56 -6.59 4.02
CA CYS A 96 -2.76 -5.79 4.27
C CYS A 96 -3.90 -6.63 4.88
N GLU A 97 -4.15 -7.84 4.38
CA GLU A 97 -5.15 -8.76 4.94
C GLU A 97 -4.84 -9.12 6.39
N LEU A 98 -3.58 -9.44 6.71
CA LEU A 98 -3.16 -9.76 8.07
C LEU A 98 -3.32 -8.58 9.06
N MET A 99 -3.24 -7.36 8.55
CA MET A 99 -3.42 -6.13 9.34
C MET A 99 -4.85 -5.59 9.33
N ASP A 100 -5.80 -6.30 8.68
CA ASP A 100 -7.18 -5.84 8.44
C ASP A 100 -7.23 -4.45 7.77
N TRP A 101 -6.36 -4.24 6.78
CA TRP A 101 -6.26 -3.00 6.02
C TRP A 101 -6.68 -3.21 4.57
N ASP A 102 -7.52 -2.31 4.04
CA ASP A 102 -7.93 -2.30 2.63
C ASP A 102 -6.73 -2.07 1.69
N TYR A 103 -6.33 -3.11 0.96
CA TYR A 103 -5.28 -3.01 -0.04
C TYR A 103 -5.80 -2.35 -1.33
N THR A 104 -5.26 -1.18 -1.66
CA THR A 104 -5.46 -0.52 -2.96
C THR A 104 -4.19 -0.65 -3.80
N PRO A 105 -4.19 -1.48 -4.86
CA PRO A 105 -3.02 -1.70 -5.68
C PRO A 105 -2.64 -0.45 -6.50
N PRO A 106 -1.36 -0.24 -6.82
CA PRO A 106 -0.92 0.82 -7.73
C PRO A 106 -1.52 0.69 -9.13
N ARG A 107 -1.53 1.79 -9.90
CA ARG A 107 -2.06 1.81 -11.26
C ARG A 107 -1.41 0.71 -12.12
N GLY A 108 -2.24 -0.06 -12.82
CA GLY A 108 -1.79 -1.16 -13.68
C GLY A 108 -1.68 -2.51 -12.98
N PHE A 109 -1.93 -2.56 -11.66
CA PHE A 109 -2.04 -3.80 -10.89
C PHE A 109 -3.49 -4.01 -10.43
N THR A 110 -3.90 -5.28 -10.38
CA THR A 110 -5.16 -5.71 -9.77
C THR A 110 -4.87 -6.26 -8.38
N ASN A 111 -5.83 -6.13 -7.46
CA ASN A 111 -5.67 -6.70 -6.12
C ASN A 111 -5.85 -8.23 -6.25
N PRO A 112 -4.81 -9.04 -5.94
CA PRO A 112 -4.87 -10.49 -6.11
C PRO A 112 -5.76 -11.17 -5.08
N MET A 113 -6.01 -10.52 -3.94
CA MET A 113 -6.83 -11.03 -2.83
C MET A 113 -8.25 -10.45 -2.85
N ALA A 114 -8.59 -9.61 -3.83
CA ALA A 114 -9.96 -9.18 -4.02
C ALA A 114 -10.80 -10.41 -4.42
N LYS A 115 -11.53 -10.98 -3.46
CA LYS A 115 -12.56 -11.99 -3.71
C LYS A 115 -13.41 -11.49 -4.87
N SER A 116 -13.49 -12.27 -5.95
CA SER A 116 -14.24 -11.93 -7.15
C SER A 116 -15.61 -11.38 -6.76
N ALA A 117 -15.74 -10.05 -6.83
CA ALA A 117 -16.98 -9.36 -6.52
C ALA A 117 -17.94 -9.47 -7.71
N ASP A 118 -18.29 -10.71 -8.07
CA ASP A 118 -19.52 -11.02 -8.81
C ASP A 118 -20.66 -11.33 -7.82
N GLY A 119 -20.70 -10.58 -6.72
CA GLY A 119 -21.75 -10.65 -5.71
C GLY A 119 -21.74 -9.40 -4.84
N GLU A 120 -22.77 -8.57 -5.00
CA GLU A 120 -23.11 -7.41 -4.18
C GLU A 120 -22.22 -6.16 -4.30
N LYS A 121 -22.41 -5.41 -5.39
CA LYS A 121 -22.38 -3.93 -5.30
C LYS A 121 -23.54 -3.47 -4.39
N LYS A 122 -23.33 -3.43 -3.08
CA LYS A 122 -24.16 -2.62 -2.19
C LYS A 122 -23.76 -1.16 -2.37
N GLY A 123 -24.68 -0.42 -2.99
CA GLY A 123 -24.53 0.97 -3.39
C GLY A 123 -24.12 1.89 -2.23
N SER A 124 -22.95 2.50 -2.38
CA SER A 124 -22.62 3.75 -1.72
C SER A 124 -23.32 4.89 -2.48
N LYS A 125 -24.31 5.48 -1.80
CA LYS A 125 -25.09 6.68 -2.14
C LYS A 125 -24.28 7.71 -2.94
N LYS A 126 -24.74 8.01 -4.17
CA LYS A 126 -24.46 9.29 -4.82
C LYS A 126 -25.17 10.40 -4.03
N THR A 127 -24.41 11.41 -3.62
CA THR A 127 -24.94 12.66 -3.08
C THR A 127 -25.63 13.46 -4.20
N PRO A 128 -26.77 14.11 -3.95
CA PRO A 128 -27.58 14.76 -4.98
C PRO A 128 -27.07 16.17 -5.30
N LYS A 129 -25.85 16.31 -5.83
CA LYS A 129 -25.35 17.61 -6.33
C LYS A 129 -24.93 17.66 -7.79
N ASP A 130 -24.77 16.52 -8.47
CA ASP A 130 -24.25 16.51 -9.85
C ASP A 130 -25.30 16.25 -10.95
N LEU A 131 -26.60 16.22 -10.63
CA LEU A 131 -27.68 16.00 -11.61
C LEU A 131 -28.25 17.29 -12.24
N SER A 132 -27.72 18.47 -11.93
CA SER A 132 -28.26 19.74 -12.50
C SER A 132 -27.53 20.27 -13.74
N ALA A 133 -26.39 19.69 -14.14
CA ALA A 133 -25.63 20.18 -15.30
C ALA A 133 -25.93 19.45 -16.62
N ALA A 134 -26.66 18.32 -16.60
CA ALA A 134 -26.89 17.50 -17.79
C ALA A 134 -28.24 17.74 -18.50
N LYS A 135 -29.03 18.73 -18.06
CA LYS A 135 -30.39 18.97 -18.60
C LYS A 135 -30.56 20.31 -19.35
N ALA A 136 -29.45 20.94 -19.77
CA ALA A 136 -29.45 22.26 -20.40
C ALA A 136 -29.02 22.28 -21.88
N ILE A 137 -28.94 21.13 -22.57
CA ILE A 137 -28.53 21.09 -24.00
C ILE A 137 -29.62 20.52 -24.93
N GLU A 138 -30.70 19.90 -24.41
CA GLU A 138 -31.83 19.45 -25.22
C GLU A 138 -33.03 20.37 -25.00
N GLY A 139 -33.09 21.49 -25.74
CA GLY A 139 -34.23 22.40 -25.59
C GLY A 139 -34.20 23.69 -26.39
N SER A 140 -33.72 23.70 -27.63
CA SER A 140 -34.03 24.80 -28.56
C SER A 140 -33.92 24.37 -30.03
N VAL A 141 -34.75 23.42 -30.45
CA VAL A 141 -35.20 23.35 -31.85
C VAL A 141 -36.69 23.03 -31.80
N ILE A 142 -37.52 24.07 -31.87
CA ILE A 142 -38.92 23.95 -32.27
C ILE A 142 -39.06 24.74 -33.57
N GLU A 143 -39.34 23.98 -34.62
CA GLU A 143 -39.80 24.38 -35.95
C GLU A 143 -41.10 25.20 -35.90
N SER A 144 -41.31 25.99 -36.96
CA SER A 144 -42.59 26.25 -37.68
C SER A 144 -42.98 27.74 -37.78
N GLN A 145 -42.69 28.36 -38.93
CA GLN A 145 -43.66 28.70 -40.01
C GLN A 145 -42.98 29.53 -41.10
#